data_AF-A0A6A3D234-F1
#
_entry.id   AF-A0A6A3D234-F1
#
_cell.length_a   1.000
_cell.length_b   1.000
_cell.length_c   1.000
_cell.angle_alpha   90.00
_cell.angle_beta   90.00
_cell.angle_gamma   90.00
#
_symmetry.space_group_name_H-M   'P 1'
#
loop_
_entity.id
_entity.type
_entity.pdbx_description
1 polymer ?
#
loop_
_entity_poly.entity_id
_entity_poly.type
_entity_poly.pdbx_seq_one_letter_code
_entity_poly.pdbx_strand_id
1 'polypeptide(L)'
;MIWGTSFSQAIFTSPSSRIHHEMIEYPLNCSNAHYLTHTCPDDYPSVFEPEESTTEICPDYFRWLHQDLKQWRSSGIIVDAIERGIPSETFRLVIVNGDAYVEKYRPAFQTRDEFTIWGILQLLRLYPGRVPDLDLLFFTGDRTWIIKRDYKGPTAPSLPPPVFHYCGEKAALDIVFPDWTFWGWAEVKILPWEQMLRAIKQGREKIKWEEREPYAFWKGNPHVAADRVDLMKCNLSDKNDWNVRVYKQDWRKEIGHGFQQSKLEDQCTHRYMNYENLFFLIVRELDYDFESNGILNFAVVPWLSRYKIYIEGATWSRSLVPMRHFWPVHRKNKCRDLKFAVDWGNDHTREGKREANISKRCWRYVYDYMFHMLNEYSKLLKFKPTIPPKAQRVCAETAACSKKGLWKDFMVQSMVKSPSDKLPCTLPPPYEPQVIQASLDAKEKITKPVETWETEYWKKLNNRKQ
;
A
#
# COMPACT_ATOMS: atom_id res chain seq x y z
N MET A 1 -11.03 -21.21 -68.63
CA MET A 1 -10.97 -21.74 -67.25
C MET A 1 -9.77 -21.11 -66.58
N ILE A 2 -10.01 -20.64 -65.35
CA ILE A 2 -9.36 -19.52 -64.65
C ILE A 2 -7.99 -19.93 -64.05
N TRP A 3 -7.32 -19.00 -63.36
CA TRP A 3 -6.00 -19.02 -62.67
C TRP A 3 -4.87 -18.50 -63.56
N GLY A 4 -4.15 -17.41 -63.26
CA GLY A 4 -4.15 -16.47 -62.13
C GLY A 4 -2.90 -15.59 -62.27
N THR A 5 -2.96 -14.31 -61.88
CA THR A 5 -1.74 -13.48 -61.68
C THR A 5 -1.97 -12.47 -60.57
N SER A 6 -1.01 -12.49 -59.64
CA SER A 6 -0.86 -11.68 -58.44
C SER A 6 -0.87 -10.17 -58.71
N PHE A 7 -1.66 -9.42 -57.95
CA PHE A 7 -1.53 -7.97 -57.83
C PHE A 7 -0.58 -7.63 -56.68
N SER A 8 0.60 -7.12 -57.02
CA SER A 8 1.55 -6.53 -56.08
C SER A 8 1.00 -5.20 -55.55
N GLN A 9 0.55 -5.17 -54.29
CA GLN A 9 0.28 -3.90 -53.59
C GLN A 9 1.58 -3.40 -52.95
N ALA A 10 2.06 -2.26 -53.43
CA ALA A 10 3.15 -1.51 -52.82
C ALA A 10 2.70 -0.99 -51.45
N ILE A 11 3.34 -1.47 -50.38
CA ILE A 11 3.16 -0.94 -49.03
C ILE A 11 4.01 0.32 -48.91
N PHE A 12 3.35 1.48 -48.93
CA PHE A 12 3.97 2.73 -48.48
C PHE A 12 4.21 2.65 -46.98
N THR A 13 5.46 2.43 -46.59
CA THR A 13 5.90 2.61 -45.21
C THR A 13 6.14 4.11 -44.99
N SER A 14 5.17 4.78 -44.37
CA SER A 14 5.41 6.11 -43.80
C SER A 14 6.35 5.96 -42.60
N PRO A 15 7.49 6.68 -42.53
CA PRO A 15 8.33 6.68 -41.34
C PRO A 15 7.56 7.38 -40.23
N SER A 16 7.12 6.63 -39.21
CA SER A 16 6.74 7.22 -37.93
C SER A 16 8.00 7.84 -37.32
N SER A 17 8.17 9.14 -37.51
CA SER A 17 9.14 9.93 -36.78
C SER A 17 8.70 9.96 -35.32
N ARG A 18 9.17 9.02 -34.50
CA ARG A 18 9.16 9.19 -33.06
C ARG A 18 10.13 10.33 -32.75
N ILE A 19 9.59 11.52 -32.58
CA ILE A 19 10.34 12.63 -31.99
C ILE A 19 10.67 12.18 -30.57
N HIS A 20 11.94 11.84 -30.32
CA HIS A 20 12.43 11.67 -28.96
C HIS A 20 12.49 13.07 -28.35
N HIS A 21 11.41 13.50 -27.68
CA HIS A 21 11.50 14.67 -26.82
C HIS A 21 12.41 14.33 -25.63
N GLU A 22 13.42 15.16 -25.39
CA GLU A 22 14.24 15.05 -24.20
C GLU A 22 13.37 15.34 -22.98
N MET A 23 13.24 14.35 -22.10
CA MET A 23 12.52 14.48 -20.84
C MET A 23 13.26 15.47 -19.94
N ILE A 24 12.69 16.67 -19.77
CA ILE A 24 13.27 17.72 -18.92
C ILE A 24 13.14 17.28 -17.46
N GLU A 25 14.27 17.00 -16.81
CA GLU A 25 14.33 16.74 -15.36
C GLU A 25 14.37 18.06 -14.58
N TYR A 26 13.64 18.11 -13.47
CA TYR A 26 13.61 19.23 -12.53
C TYR A 26 14.23 18.78 -11.19
N PRO A 27 15.57 18.86 -11.00
CA PRO A 27 16.22 18.43 -9.78
C PRO A 27 15.94 19.39 -8.60
N LEU A 28 16.18 18.94 -7.35
CA LEU A 28 16.07 19.80 -6.17
C LEU A 28 17.08 20.94 -6.21
N ASN A 29 16.60 22.16 -6.02
CA ASN A 29 17.48 23.31 -5.84
C ASN A 29 17.79 23.56 -4.35
N CYS A 30 18.87 22.94 -3.85
CA CYS A 30 19.32 23.11 -2.46
C CYS A 30 20.46 24.13 -2.29
N SER A 31 20.77 24.95 -3.30
CA SER A 31 21.96 25.81 -3.35
C SER A 31 22.03 26.83 -2.20
N ASN A 32 20.88 27.27 -1.68
CA ASN A 32 20.80 28.16 -0.51
C ASN A 32 20.08 27.48 0.67
N ALA A 33 20.23 26.17 0.88
CA ALA A 33 19.54 25.42 1.95
C ALA A 33 19.75 25.99 3.38
N HIS A 34 20.79 26.79 3.60
CA HIS A 34 21.03 27.52 4.85
C HIS A 34 20.13 28.77 5.06
N TYR A 35 19.54 29.32 4.00
CA TYR A 35 18.68 30.52 4.02
C TYR A 35 17.25 30.26 3.47
N LEU A 36 17.04 29.22 2.65
CA LEU A 36 15.78 28.89 1.97
C LEU A 36 14.86 27.95 2.75
N THR A 37 14.86 27.96 4.09
CA THR A 37 13.91 27.13 4.85
C THR A 37 12.44 27.46 4.58
N HIS A 38 12.13 28.49 3.77
CA HIS A 38 10.78 29.04 3.61
C HIS A 38 10.34 29.41 2.19
N THR A 39 11.13 29.16 1.14
CA THR A 39 10.76 29.59 -0.23
C THR A 39 10.76 28.43 -1.20
N CYS A 40 9.63 28.27 -1.88
CA CYS A 40 9.46 27.30 -2.95
C CYS A 40 9.87 27.93 -4.28
N PRO A 41 10.68 27.23 -5.10
CA PRO A 41 11.00 27.69 -6.44
C PRO A 41 9.74 27.77 -7.30
N ASP A 42 9.69 28.78 -8.18
CA ASP A 42 8.62 28.95 -9.18
C ASP A 42 9.06 28.44 -10.57
N ASP A 43 10.13 27.63 -10.64
CA ASP A 43 10.68 27.06 -11.88
C ASP A 43 10.03 25.72 -12.28
N TYR A 44 9.17 25.17 -11.42
CA TYR A 44 8.40 23.97 -11.72
C TYR A 44 7.24 24.26 -12.67
N PRO A 45 6.93 23.33 -13.60
CA PRO A 45 5.78 23.48 -14.47
C PRO A 45 4.51 23.47 -13.63
N SER A 46 3.70 24.52 -13.72
CA SER A 46 2.41 24.61 -13.02
C SER A 46 1.32 23.80 -13.71
N VAL A 47 1.45 23.58 -15.02
CA VAL A 47 0.57 22.76 -15.85
C VAL A 47 1.43 21.97 -16.82
N PHE A 48 1.06 20.70 -17.05
CA PHE A 48 1.71 19.85 -18.04
C PHE A 48 0.66 19.07 -18.85
N GLU A 49 0.74 19.18 -20.18
CA GLU A 49 -0.10 18.42 -21.10
C GLU A 49 0.67 17.18 -21.60
N PRO A 50 0.23 15.97 -21.23
CA PRO A 50 0.87 14.74 -21.65
C PRO A 50 0.64 14.48 -23.13
N GLU A 51 1.67 13.99 -23.81
CA GLU A 51 1.61 13.64 -25.23
C GLU A 51 0.87 12.32 -25.46
N GLU A 52 0.87 11.41 -24.47
CA GLU A 52 0.24 10.09 -24.59
C GLU A 52 -1.14 10.03 -23.91
N SER A 53 -2.17 9.76 -24.72
CA SER A 53 -3.47 9.34 -24.19
C SER A 53 -3.38 7.92 -23.62
N THR A 54 -3.95 7.68 -22.43
CA THR A 54 -3.93 6.35 -21.82
C THR A 54 -5.24 5.61 -22.04
N THR A 55 -5.17 4.43 -22.61
CA THR A 55 -6.28 3.46 -22.66
C THR A 55 -6.24 2.47 -21.49
N GLU A 56 -5.26 2.61 -20.59
CA GLU A 56 -5.05 1.71 -19.46
C GLU A 56 -6.13 1.92 -18.38
N ILE A 57 -6.87 0.85 -18.06
CA ILE A 57 -7.84 0.84 -16.96
C ILE A 57 -7.08 0.60 -15.65
N CYS A 58 -7.41 1.35 -14.60
CA CYS A 58 -6.79 1.14 -13.29
C CYS A 58 -7.15 -0.25 -12.73
N PRO A 59 -6.25 -0.85 -11.94
CA PRO A 59 -6.54 -2.11 -11.26
C PRO A 59 -7.87 -2.11 -10.50
N ASP A 60 -8.55 -3.25 -10.47
CA ASP A 60 -9.90 -3.37 -9.87
C ASP A 60 -9.97 -2.96 -8.39
N TYR A 61 -8.87 -3.04 -7.64
CA TYR A 61 -8.84 -2.58 -6.24
C TYR A 61 -9.08 -1.08 -6.10
N PHE A 62 -8.89 -0.27 -7.15
CA PHE A 62 -9.21 1.15 -7.12
C PHE A 62 -10.70 1.38 -6.86
N ARG A 63 -11.57 0.44 -7.24
CA ARG A 63 -13.01 0.55 -7.01
C ARG A 63 -13.38 0.69 -5.53
N TRP A 64 -12.52 0.28 -4.61
CA TRP A 64 -12.73 0.45 -3.17
C TRP A 64 -12.76 1.91 -2.73
N LEU A 65 -12.14 2.84 -3.46
CA LEU A 65 -12.20 4.26 -3.13
C LEU A 65 -13.66 4.77 -3.09
N HIS A 66 -14.51 4.23 -3.98
CA HIS A 66 -15.92 4.58 -4.02
C HIS A 66 -16.65 4.19 -2.74
N GLN A 67 -16.22 3.09 -2.12
CA GLN A 67 -16.79 2.57 -0.89
C GLN A 67 -16.25 3.34 0.33
N ASP A 68 -14.99 3.76 0.31
CA ASP A 68 -14.40 4.59 1.37
C ASP A 68 -15.06 5.99 1.40
N LEU A 69 -15.31 6.58 0.23
CA LEU A 69 -15.96 7.90 0.10
C LEU A 69 -17.50 7.86 0.19
N LYS A 70 -18.10 6.67 0.25
CA LYS A 70 -19.56 6.47 0.15
C LYS A 70 -20.34 7.30 1.17
N GLN A 71 -19.81 7.45 2.38
CA GLN A 71 -20.47 8.11 3.50
C GLN A 71 -20.82 9.59 3.23
N TRP A 72 -20.08 10.25 2.33
CA TRP A 72 -20.26 11.67 2.01
C TRP A 72 -20.91 11.92 0.65
N ARG A 73 -21.29 10.87 -0.10
CA ARG A 73 -21.83 11.04 -1.47
C ARG A 73 -23.12 11.86 -1.53
N SER A 74 -24.03 11.67 -0.57
CA SER A 74 -25.32 12.37 -0.56
C SER A 74 -25.24 13.74 0.12
N SER A 75 -24.51 13.83 1.24
CA SER A 75 -24.41 15.07 2.03
C SER A 75 -23.37 16.05 1.50
N GLY A 76 -22.36 15.56 0.78
CA GLY A 76 -21.11 16.28 0.59
C GLY A 76 -20.29 16.42 1.88
N ILE A 77 -19.23 17.21 1.80
CA ILE A 77 -18.34 17.59 2.90
C ILE A 77 -18.42 19.11 3.04
N ILE A 78 -18.78 19.58 4.22
CA ILE A 78 -18.87 21.00 4.57
C ILE A 78 -17.71 21.39 5.48
N VAL A 79 -17.38 22.69 5.54
CA VAL A 79 -16.29 23.24 6.37
C VAL A 79 -16.39 22.76 7.81
N ASP A 80 -17.58 22.78 8.39
CA ASP A 80 -17.86 22.33 9.76
C ASP A 80 -17.49 20.84 10.00
N ALA A 81 -17.56 19.97 8.98
CA ALA A 81 -17.09 18.59 9.10
C ALA A 81 -15.55 18.50 9.18
N ILE A 82 -14.83 19.37 8.47
CA ILE A 82 -13.36 19.49 8.56
C ILE A 82 -12.97 20.03 9.93
N GLU A 83 -13.58 21.14 10.35
CA GLU A 83 -13.24 21.79 11.62
C GLU A 83 -13.48 20.87 12.84
N ARG A 84 -14.52 20.02 12.80
CA ARG A 84 -14.74 18.97 13.82
C ARG A 84 -13.67 17.87 13.83
N GLY A 85 -12.99 17.62 12.71
CA GLY A 85 -11.92 16.64 12.62
C GLY A 85 -10.64 17.12 13.29
N ILE A 86 -10.30 18.40 13.16
CA ILE A 86 -9.01 19.00 13.61
C ILE A 86 -8.54 18.56 15.00
N PRO A 87 -9.38 18.51 16.06
CA PRO A 87 -8.95 18.07 17.39
C PRO A 87 -8.43 16.63 17.45
N SER A 88 -8.57 15.86 16.38
CA SER A 88 -8.15 14.46 16.29
C SER A 88 -6.90 14.26 15.44
N GLU A 89 -6.55 15.24 14.62
CA GLU A 89 -5.61 15.06 13.51
C GLU A 89 -4.15 15.29 13.88
N THR A 90 -3.26 14.76 13.04
CA THR A 90 -1.84 15.07 13.10
C THR A 90 -1.55 16.39 12.39
N PHE A 91 -2.05 16.55 11.17
CA PHE A 91 -1.88 17.75 10.36
C PHE A 91 -3.03 17.92 9.36
N ARG A 92 -3.24 19.17 8.92
CA ARG A 92 -4.08 19.55 7.79
C ARG A 92 -3.20 19.91 6.61
N LEU A 93 -3.55 19.41 5.43
CA LEU A 93 -2.91 19.73 4.17
C LEU A 93 -3.94 20.32 3.22
N VAL A 94 -3.66 21.50 2.70
CA VAL A 94 -4.51 22.21 1.75
C VAL A 94 -3.76 22.34 0.44
N ILE A 95 -4.43 22.02 -0.67
CA ILE A 95 -3.90 22.27 -2.03
C ILE A 95 -4.74 23.38 -2.63
N VAL A 96 -4.10 24.47 -3.07
CA VAL A 96 -4.75 25.59 -3.73
C VAL A 96 -3.90 26.00 -4.93
N ASN A 97 -4.50 26.01 -6.12
CA ASN A 97 -3.82 26.33 -7.39
C ASN A 97 -2.55 25.49 -7.63
N GLY A 98 -2.56 24.22 -7.22
CA GLY A 98 -1.41 23.30 -7.37
C GLY A 98 -0.33 23.42 -6.30
N ASP A 99 -0.40 24.42 -5.42
CA ASP A 99 0.52 24.58 -4.28
C ASP A 99 -0.02 23.89 -3.02
N ALA A 100 0.86 23.23 -2.27
CA ALA A 100 0.52 22.59 -1.00
C ALA A 100 0.86 23.48 0.20
N TYR A 101 -0.03 23.48 1.20
CA TYR A 101 0.10 24.22 2.45
C TYR A 101 -0.20 23.29 3.62
N VAL A 102 0.63 23.30 4.66
CA VAL A 102 0.50 22.39 5.81
C VAL A 102 0.41 23.14 7.12
N GLU A 103 -0.58 22.78 7.94
CA GLU A 103 -0.69 23.16 9.34
C GLU A 103 -0.59 21.91 10.22
N LYS A 104 0.39 21.84 11.11
CA LYS A 104 0.57 20.71 12.03
C LYS A 104 -0.12 20.99 13.37
N TYR A 105 -0.91 20.04 13.84
CA TYR A 105 -1.63 20.16 15.12
C TYR A 105 -0.97 19.35 16.24
N ARG A 106 -0.38 18.20 15.90
CA ARG A 106 0.24 17.27 16.86
C ARG A 106 1.52 16.68 16.30
N PRO A 107 2.48 16.28 17.16
CA PRO A 107 3.65 15.55 16.71
C PRO A 107 3.24 14.19 16.15
N ALA A 108 3.73 13.86 14.96
CA ALA A 108 3.63 12.52 14.40
C ALA A 108 4.58 11.57 15.14
N PHE A 109 4.29 10.27 15.10
CA PHE A 109 5.27 9.27 15.49
C PHE A 109 6.39 9.28 14.44
N GLN A 110 7.63 9.64 14.83
CA GLN A 110 8.76 9.72 13.91
C GLN A 110 8.45 10.64 12.71
N THR A 111 8.99 10.37 11.51
CA THR A 111 8.80 11.21 10.31
C THR A 111 7.66 10.75 9.37
N ARG A 112 6.63 10.10 9.93
CA ARG A 112 5.47 9.61 9.16
C ARG A 112 4.74 10.72 8.41
N ASP A 113 4.50 11.84 9.08
CA ASP A 113 3.90 13.03 8.46
C ASP A 113 4.79 13.60 7.35
N GLU A 114 6.10 13.71 7.58
CA GLU A 114 7.03 14.29 6.61
C GLU A 114 7.08 13.50 5.30
N PHE A 115 7.15 12.16 5.37
CA PHE A 115 7.16 11.31 4.18
C PHE A 115 5.77 11.19 3.53
N THR A 116 4.68 11.36 4.29
CA THR A 116 3.32 11.46 3.72
C THR A 116 3.17 12.75 2.91
N ILE A 117 3.62 13.87 3.46
CA ILE A 117 3.66 15.17 2.77
C ILE A 117 4.57 15.07 1.54
N TRP A 118 5.76 14.47 1.68
CA TRP A 118 6.68 14.23 0.56
C TRP A 118 6.01 13.47 -0.59
N GLY A 119 5.23 12.44 -0.29
CA GLY A 119 4.49 11.69 -1.29
C GLY A 119 3.46 12.52 -2.06
N ILE A 120 2.73 13.39 -1.36
CA ILE A 120 1.78 14.33 -1.99
C ILE A 120 2.52 15.35 -2.87
N LEU A 121 3.68 15.85 -2.41
CA LEU A 121 4.52 16.73 -3.23
C LEU A 121 5.00 16.02 -4.51
N GLN A 122 5.34 14.73 -4.42
CA GLN A 122 5.70 13.95 -5.61
C GLN A 122 4.51 13.75 -6.55
N LEU A 123 3.29 13.60 -6.03
CA LEU A 123 2.07 13.54 -6.84
C LEU A 123 1.87 14.85 -7.63
N LEU A 124 2.04 16.00 -6.97
CA LEU A 124 1.93 17.32 -7.61
C LEU A 124 2.96 17.52 -8.71
N ARG A 125 4.18 16.99 -8.52
CA ARG A 125 5.24 17.00 -9.55
C ARG A 125 4.94 16.05 -10.70
N LEU A 126 4.31 14.90 -10.43
CA LEU A 126 3.99 13.90 -11.45
C LEU A 126 2.82 14.34 -12.33
N TYR A 127 1.81 14.99 -11.73
CA TYR A 127 0.60 15.46 -12.42
C TYR A 127 0.35 16.98 -12.20
N PRO A 128 1.25 17.87 -12.66
CA PRO A 128 1.10 19.30 -12.43
C PRO A 128 -0.18 19.85 -13.07
N GLY A 129 -0.89 20.69 -12.32
CA GLY A 129 -2.14 21.32 -12.75
C GLY A 129 -3.36 20.40 -12.83
N ARG A 130 -3.21 19.10 -12.50
CA ARG A 130 -4.31 18.12 -12.56
C ARG A 130 -4.91 17.78 -11.22
N VAL A 131 -4.15 17.95 -10.13
CA VAL A 131 -4.66 17.73 -8.77
C VAL A 131 -5.55 18.91 -8.39
N PRO A 132 -6.82 18.69 -8.00
CA PRO A 132 -7.75 19.77 -7.70
C PRO A 132 -7.40 20.49 -6.39
N ASP A 133 -8.06 21.63 -6.16
CA ASP A 133 -8.04 22.28 -4.85
C ASP A 133 -8.66 21.35 -3.79
N LEU A 134 -7.98 21.18 -2.66
CA LEU A 134 -8.30 20.18 -1.64
C LEU A 134 -8.11 20.71 -0.22
N ASP A 135 -8.88 20.16 0.72
CA ASP A 135 -8.74 20.37 2.16
C ASP A 135 -8.75 19.01 2.87
N LEU A 136 -7.58 18.58 3.34
CA LEU A 136 -7.30 17.22 3.76
C LEU A 136 -6.86 17.18 5.21
N LEU A 137 -7.46 16.29 5.98
CA LEU A 137 -7.08 15.98 7.35
C LEU A 137 -6.36 14.65 7.40
N PHE A 138 -5.18 14.59 8.01
CA PHE A 138 -4.39 13.37 8.13
C PHE A 138 -4.15 12.98 9.58
N PHE A 139 -4.48 11.72 9.87
CA PHE A 139 -4.08 11.02 11.08
C PHE A 139 -2.91 10.07 10.75
N THR A 140 -1.87 10.04 11.59
CA THR A 140 -0.65 9.24 11.36
C THR A 140 -0.40 8.16 12.41
N GLY A 141 -1.37 7.96 13.32
CA GLY A 141 -1.29 6.95 14.37
C GLY A 141 -1.61 5.55 13.85
N ASP A 142 -1.38 4.51 14.66
CA ASP A 142 -1.60 3.13 14.21
C ASP A 142 -3.07 2.66 14.27
N ARG A 143 -3.94 3.41 14.94
CA ARG A 143 -5.34 3.03 15.18
C ARG A 143 -6.27 3.91 14.39
N THR A 144 -7.19 3.29 13.67
CA THR A 144 -8.34 3.98 13.07
C THR A 144 -9.08 4.81 14.11
N TRP A 145 -9.53 5.98 13.67
CA TRP A 145 -10.01 7.01 14.58
C TRP A 145 -11.50 7.29 14.44
N ILE A 146 -12.04 7.30 13.22
CA ILE A 146 -13.43 7.68 12.96
C ILE A 146 -14.32 6.43 12.99
N ILE A 147 -14.84 6.06 14.16
CA ILE A 147 -15.58 4.80 14.33
C ILE A 147 -17.04 4.93 13.87
N LYS A 148 -17.48 4.03 12.99
CA LYS A 148 -18.83 4.01 12.38
C LYS A 148 -19.98 4.08 13.38
N ARG A 149 -19.84 3.45 14.54
CA ARG A 149 -20.93 3.36 15.53
C ARG A 149 -21.21 4.71 16.20
N ASP A 150 -20.23 5.61 16.23
CA ASP A 150 -20.33 6.90 16.91
C ASP A 150 -21.10 7.94 16.05
N TYR A 151 -21.31 7.62 14.77
CA TYR A 151 -22.05 8.41 13.80
C TYR A 151 -23.38 7.75 13.40
N LYS A 152 -23.90 6.85 14.25
CA LYS A 152 -25.19 6.18 14.06
C LYS A 152 -26.12 6.52 15.21
N GLY A 153 -27.33 6.96 14.87
CA GLY A 153 -28.43 7.16 15.82
C GLY A 153 -28.98 8.58 15.84
N PRO A 154 -30.09 8.81 16.58
CA PRO A 154 -30.82 10.09 16.55
C PRO A 154 -30.05 11.28 17.11
N THR A 155 -29.10 11.03 18.01
CA THR A 155 -28.30 12.04 18.71
C THR A 155 -26.86 12.12 18.20
N ALA A 156 -26.49 11.30 17.20
CA ALA A 156 -25.15 11.27 16.66
C ALA A 156 -24.89 12.51 15.77
N PRO A 157 -23.65 13.02 15.70
CA PRO A 157 -23.28 14.03 14.72
C PRO A 157 -23.67 13.56 13.32
N SER A 158 -24.37 14.42 12.57
CA SER A 158 -24.96 14.04 11.28
C SER A 158 -23.91 13.66 10.23
N LEU A 159 -22.70 14.26 10.30
CA LEU A 159 -21.61 14.00 9.37
C LEU A 159 -20.30 13.64 10.09
N PRO A 160 -19.69 12.49 9.75
CA PRO A 160 -18.34 12.16 10.20
C PRO A 160 -17.30 13.08 9.54
N PRO A 161 -16.24 13.48 10.26
CA PRO A 161 -15.09 14.15 9.66
C PRO A 161 -14.39 13.24 8.62
N PRO A 162 -14.01 13.78 7.46
CA PRO A 162 -13.28 13.02 6.46
C PRO A 162 -11.78 12.98 6.77
N VAL A 163 -11.36 11.94 7.47
CA VAL A 163 -9.97 11.78 7.93
C VAL A 163 -9.23 10.79 7.06
N PHE A 164 -8.12 11.21 6.49
CA PHE A 164 -7.21 10.34 5.74
C PHE A 164 -6.32 9.58 6.71
N HIS A 165 -6.22 8.27 6.48
CA HIS A 165 -5.47 7.37 7.34
C HIS A 165 -4.92 6.21 6.52
N TYR A 166 -3.76 5.69 6.90
CA TYR A 166 -3.17 4.57 6.19
C TYR A 166 -3.67 3.21 6.65
N CYS A 167 -4.30 3.14 7.84
CA CYS A 167 -5.04 1.96 8.27
C CYS A 167 -6.55 2.17 8.08
N GLY A 168 -7.23 1.13 7.66
CA GLY A 168 -8.67 1.03 7.63
C GLY A 168 -9.14 -0.15 8.48
N GLU A 169 -10.39 -0.10 8.90
CA GLU A 169 -11.07 -1.28 9.41
C GLU A 169 -12.55 -1.24 9.07
N LYS A 170 -13.20 -2.41 9.06
CA LYS A 170 -14.64 -2.52 8.83
C LYS A 170 -15.46 -1.62 9.74
N ALA A 171 -15.00 -1.42 10.97
CA ALA A 171 -15.68 -0.62 11.99
C ALA A 171 -15.42 0.89 11.88
N ALA A 172 -14.55 1.34 10.98
CA ALA A 172 -14.14 2.73 10.85
C ALA A 172 -14.54 3.35 9.51
N LEU A 173 -14.53 4.69 9.46
CA LEU A 173 -14.86 5.55 8.34
C LEU A 173 -13.65 6.33 7.81
N ASP A 174 -12.47 6.13 8.40
CA ASP A 174 -11.22 6.70 7.91
C ASP A 174 -11.05 6.39 6.40
N ILE A 175 -10.62 7.40 5.64
CA ILE A 175 -10.38 7.33 4.21
C ILE A 175 -8.99 6.73 4.01
N VAL A 176 -8.93 5.55 3.43
CA VAL A 176 -7.67 4.81 3.29
C VAL A 176 -6.75 5.50 2.27
N PHE A 177 -5.52 5.79 2.67
CA PHE A 177 -4.51 6.44 1.84
C PHE A 177 -3.17 5.68 1.88
N PRO A 178 -2.36 5.69 0.82
CA PRO A 178 -1.03 5.07 0.85
C PRO A 178 -0.17 5.56 2.02
N ASP A 179 0.49 4.64 2.71
CA ASP A 179 1.33 4.96 3.86
C ASP A 179 2.68 5.58 3.43
N TRP A 180 3.37 6.22 4.37
CA TRP A 180 4.63 6.91 4.10
C TRP A 180 5.77 5.99 3.62
N THR A 181 5.70 4.68 3.89
CA THR A 181 6.79 3.75 3.59
C THR A 181 7.02 3.54 2.10
N PHE A 182 6.07 3.93 1.24
CA PHE A 182 6.30 3.99 -0.21
C PHE A 182 7.46 4.92 -0.58
N TRP A 183 7.65 6.00 0.17
CA TRP A 183 8.73 6.96 -0.01
C TRP A 183 9.90 6.75 0.96
N GLY A 184 9.74 5.82 1.90
CA GLY A 184 10.77 5.37 2.83
C GLY A 184 10.43 5.60 4.30
N TRP A 185 11.19 4.96 5.17
CA TRP A 185 11.11 5.14 6.62
C TRP A 185 12.51 5.06 7.23
N ALA A 186 13.15 6.22 7.34
CA ALA A 186 14.57 6.34 7.67
C ALA A 186 14.93 5.81 9.06
N GLU A 187 14.04 6.00 10.04
CA GLU A 187 14.23 5.61 11.44
C GLU A 187 14.40 4.09 11.62
N VAL A 188 13.88 3.30 10.69
CA VAL A 188 13.98 1.83 10.68
C VAL A 188 14.65 1.29 9.41
N LYS A 189 15.30 2.16 8.63
CA LYS A 189 16.00 1.85 7.38
C LYS A 189 15.17 1.09 6.35
N ILE A 190 13.86 1.33 6.30
CA ILE A 190 13.02 0.82 5.20
C ILE A 190 13.22 1.74 4.01
N LEU A 191 13.83 1.20 2.95
CA LEU A 191 14.09 1.91 1.71
C LEU A 191 12.77 2.33 1.04
N PRO A 192 12.78 3.39 0.20
CA PRO A 192 11.63 3.68 -0.64
C PRO A 192 11.30 2.50 -1.56
N TRP A 193 10.03 2.42 -1.99
CA TRP A 193 9.45 1.21 -2.56
C TRP A 193 10.23 0.63 -3.75
N GLU A 194 10.69 1.48 -4.68
CA GLU A 194 11.43 1.00 -5.84
C GLU A 194 12.79 0.40 -5.49
N GLN A 195 13.49 0.99 -4.52
CA GLN A 195 14.78 0.52 -4.04
C GLN A 195 14.58 -0.75 -3.20
N MET A 196 13.57 -0.75 -2.33
CA MET A 196 13.18 -1.93 -1.54
C MET A 196 12.82 -3.11 -2.45
N LEU A 197 12.04 -2.89 -3.49
CA LEU A 197 11.65 -3.93 -4.43
C LEU A 197 12.88 -4.53 -5.16
N ARG A 198 13.82 -3.67 -5.58
CA ARG A 198 15.08 -4.12 -6.18
C ARG A 198 15.91 -4.94 -5.19
N ALA A 199 16.05 -4.48 -3.95
CA ALA A 199 16.78 -5.17 -2.90
C ALA A 199 16.15 -6.54 -2.61
N ILE A 200 14.82 -6.63 -2.50
CA ILE A 200 14.11 -7.90 -2.27
C ILE A 200 14.28 -8.85 -3.45
N LYS A 201 14.21 -8.38 -4.70
CA LYS A 201 14.45 -9.21 -5.88
C LYS A 201 15.86 -9.81 -5.87
N GLN A 202 16.87 -8.98 -5.60
CA GLN A 202 18.25 -9.44 -5.45
C GLN A 202 18.42 -10.41 -4.27
N GLY A 203 17.76 -10.13 -3.14
CA GLY A 203 17.74 -11.00 -1.97
C GLY A 203 17.13 -12.38 -2.26
N ARG A 204 16.06 -12.42 -3.05
CA ARG A 204 15.39 -13.65 -3.49
C ARG A 204 16.30 -14.53 -4.35
N GLU A 205 17.12 -13.92 -5.19
CA GLU A 205 18.04 -14.62 -6.11
C GLU A 205 19.23 -15.28 -5.39
N LYS A 206 19.52 -14.91 -4.13
CA LYS A 206 20.62 -15.49 -3.35
C LYS A 206 20.43 -16.99 -3.05
N ILE A 207 19.19 -17.43 -2.81
CA ILE A 207 18.87 -18.81 -2.44
C ILE A 207 17.64 -19.26 -3.24
N LYS A 208 17.80 -20.33 -4.04
CA LYS A 208 16.71 -20.92 -4.81
C LYS A 208 15.62 -21.45 -3.88
N TRP A 209 14.37 -21.40 -4.31
CA TRP A 209 13.23 -21.80 -3.47
C TRP A 209 13.38 -23.20 -2.86
N GLU A 210 13.89 -24.17 -3.64
CA GLU A 210 14.10 -25.55 -3.23
C GLU A 210 15.08 -25.69 -2.07
N GLU A 211 16.08 -24.82 -2.03
CA GLU A 211 17.19 -24.80 -1.06
C GLU A 211 16.82 -24.02 0.22
N ARG A 212 15.67 -23.34 0.24
CA ARG A 212 15.21 -22.61 1.43
C ARG A 212 14.72 -23.54 2.51
N GLU A 213 14.89 -23.09 3.75
CA GLU A 213 14.40 -23.78 4.94
C GLU A 213 12.89 -24.05 4.84
N PRO A 214 12.43 -25.30 5.04
CA PRO A 214 11.04 -25.71 4.81
C PRO A 214 10.09 -25.29 5.94
N TYR A 215 10.39 -24.19 6.62
CA TYR A 215 9.63 -23.69 7.77
C TYR A 215 8.92 -22.38 7.47
N ALA A 216 7.88 -22.12 8.24
CA ALA A 216 7.33 -20.78 8.40
C ALA A 216 8.28 -19.89 9.18
N PHE A 217 8.46 -18.64 8.75
CA PHE A 217 9.29 -17.66 9.42
C PHE A 217 8.52 -16.37 9.69
N TRP A 218 8.60 -15.87 10.93
CA TRP A 218 8.19 -14.51 11.28
C TRP A 218 9.23 -13.88 12.20
N LYS A 219 9.56 -12.62 11.96
CA LYS A 219 10.34 -11.78 12.88
C LYS A 219 9.66 -10.43 13.04
N GLY A 220 9.36 -10.04 14.28
CA GLY A 220 8.71 -8.76 14.53
C GLY A 220 8.56 -8.45 16.02
N ASN A 221 8.12 -7.23 16.32
CA ASN A 221 7.93 -6.81 17.71
C ASN A 221 6.59 -7.41 18.21
N PRO A 222 6.57 -8.16 19.33
CA PRO A 222 5.35 -8.72 19.88
C PRO A 222 4.54 -7.75 20.75
N HIS A 223 5.17 -6.71 21.32
CA HIS A 223 4.61 -5.84 22.38
C HIS A 223 3.55 -4.80 21.95
N VAL A 224 2.94 -5.03 20.81
CA VAL A 224 2.39 -3.98 19.96
C VAL A 224 1.06 -4.43 19.35
N ALA A 225 0.77 -5.73 19.39
CA ALA A 225 -0.58 -6.26 19.31
C ALA A 225 -0.69 -7.57 20.10
N ALA A 226 -1.85 -7.83 20.71
CA ALA A 226 -2.07 -9.04 21.50
C ALA A 226 -1.92 -10.32 20.67
N ASP A 227 -2.30 -10.29 19.38
CA ASP A 227 -2.16 -11.45 18.50
C ASP A 227 -0.71 -11.81 18.21
N ARG A 228 0.20 -10.83 18.30
CA ARG A 228 1.64 -10.98 18.13
C ARG A 228 2.28 -11.68 19.34
N VAL A 229 1.90 -11.23 20.53
CA VAL A 229 2.25 -11.92 21.79
C VAL A 229 1.80 -13.37 21.75
N ASP A 230 0.60 -13.62 21.23
CA ASP A 230 0.07 -14.97 21.11
C ASP A 230 0.76 -15.80 20.01
N LEU A 231 1.21 -15.20 18.90
CA LEU A 231 2.02 -15.90 17.89
C LEU A 231 3.35 -16.41 18.46
N MET A 232 3.96 -15.69 19.42
CA MET A 232 5.18 -16.14 20.09
C MET A 232 5.03 -17.52 20.75
N LYS A 233 3.80 -17.94 21.10
CA LYS A 233 3.53 -19.26 21.69
C LYS A 233 3.65 -20.41 20.68
N CYS A 234 3.76 -20.11 19.39
CA CYS A 234 4.01 -21.13 18.36
C CYS A 234 5.45 -21.64 18.37
N ASN A 235 6.37 -20.97 19.08
CA ASN A 235 7.72 -21.48 19.29
C ASN A 235 7.69 -22.45 20.49
N LEU A 236 7.47 -23.73 20.22
CA LEU A 236 7.47 -24.80 21.23
C LEU A 236 8.88 -25.38 21.41
N SER A 237 9.02 -26.39 22.28
CA SER A 237 10.25 -27.16 22.46
C SER A 237 10.60 -28.02 21.25
N ASP A 238 11.86 -28.43 21.11
CA ASP A 238 12.36 -29.35 20.05
C ASP A 238 11.55 -30.66 19.92
N LYS A 239 10.88 -31.10 20.99
CA LYS A 239 10.03 -32.31 21.00
C LYS A 239 8.65 -32.12 20.36
N ASN A 240 8.18 -30.88 20.21
CA ASN A 240 6.87 -30.53 19.68
C ASN A 240 7.01 -29.36 18.69
N ASP A 241 7.52 -29.63 17.49
CA ASP A 241 7.74 -28.57 16.48
C ASP A 241 6.48 -28.28 15.65
N TRP A 242 6.08 -27.01 15.60
CA TRP A 242 5.01 -26.54 14.71
C TRP A 242 5.47 -26.27 13.28
N ASN A 243 6.76 -26.47 12.96
CA ASN A 243 7.40 -26.04 11.72
C ASN A 243 7.32 -24.52 11.50
N VAL A 244 7.25 -23.75 12.60
CA VAL A 244 7.21 -22.29 12.62
C VAL A 244 8.38 -21.75 13.42
N ARG A 245 9.07 -20.74 12.87
CA ARG A 245 10.20 -20.04 13.45
C ARG A 245 9.77 -18.60 13.72
N VAL A 246 9.54 -18.29 14.99
CA VAL A 246 9.02 -16.98 15.43
C VAL A 246 10.07 -16.28 16.27
N TYR A 247 10.54 -15.12 15.80
CA TYR A 247 11.62 -14.37 16.45
C TYR A 247 11.14 -12.99 16.89
N LYS A 248 11.53 -12.60 18.10
CA LYS A 248 11.28 -11.25 18.61
C LYS A 248 12.22 -10.25 17.91
N GLN A 249 11.65 -9.24 17.28
CA GLN A 249 12.36 -8.04 16.84
C GLN A 249 12.49 -7.07 18.01
N ASP A 250 13.73 -6.81 18.43
CA ASP A 250 14.05 -5.81 19.45
C ASP A 250 14.60 -4.56 18.78
N TRP A 251 13.74 -3.56 18.57
CA TRP A 251 14.12 -2.33 17.88
C TRP A 251 15.24 -1.57 18.58
N ARG A 252 15.36 -1.65 19.92
CA ARG A 252 16.46 -0.97 20.63
C ARG A 252 17.81 -1.62 20.30
N LYS A 253 17.86 -2.94 20.24
CA LYS A 253 19.06 -3.67 19.82
C LYS A 253 19.41 -3.42 18.36
N GLU A 254 18.41 -3.41 17.49
CA GLU A 254 18.64 -3.16 16.05
C GLU A 254 19.16 -1.75 15.79
N ILE A 255 18.69 -0.74 16.51
CA ILE A 255 19.25 0.61 16.42
C ILE A 255 20.75 0.57 16.75
N GLY A 256 21.14 -0.11 17.84
CA GLY A 256 22.54 -0.25 18.23
C GLY A 256 23.40 -1.03 17.22
N HIS A 257 22.82 -1.99 16.50
CA HIS A 257 23.51 -2.80 15.48
C HIS A 257 23.28 -2.29 14.04
N GLY A 258 22.68 -1.10 13.87
CA GLY A 258 22.44 -0.51 12.55
C GLY A 258 21.50 -1.31 11.65
N PHE A 259 20.55 -2.06 12.21
CA PHE A 259 19.52 -2.87 11.54
C PHE A 259 20.04 -4.02 10.67
N GLN A 260 21.27 -4.47 10.89
CA GLN A 260 21.88 -5.55 10.08
C GLN A 260 21.07 -6.84 10.09
N GLN A 261 20.32 -7.14 11.17
CA GLN A 261 19.52 -8.35 11.28
C GLN A 261 18.04 -8.14 10.93
N SER A 262 17.64 -6.94 10.50
CA SER A 262 16.24 -6.59 10.22
C SER A 262 15.98 -6.24 8.75
N LYS A 263 17.00 -6.33 7.91
CA LYS A 263 16.89 -6.13 6.46
C LYS A 263 15.86 -7.08 5.87
N LEU A 264 14.95 -6.57 5.06
CA LEU A 264 13.88 -7.37 4.46
C LEU A 264 14.44 -8.29 3.36
N GLU A 265 15.41 -7.80 2.60
CA GLU A 265 16.10 -8.52 1.53
C GLU A 265 16.87 -9.76 2.01
N ASP A 266 17.24 -9.80 3.29
CA ASP A 266 17.97 -10.93 3.89
C ASP A 266 17.04 -11.98 4.53
N GLN A 267 15.73 -11.76 4.50
CA GLN A 267 14.74 -12.69 5.08
C GLN A 267 14.23 -13.75 4.09
N CYS A 268 14.70 -13.72 2.83
CA CYS A 268 14.34 -14.69 1.78
C CYS A 268 15.07 -16.05 1.94
N THR A 269 15.21 -16.54 3.19
CA THR A 269 15.93 -17.79 3.54
C THR A 269 15.00 -18.96 3.83
N HIS A 270 13.71 -18.69 4.06
CA HIS A 270 12.69 -19.68 4.38
C HIS A 270 11.66 -19.77 3.23
N ARG A 271 11.05 -20.94 3.05
CA ARG A 271 9.98 -21.14 2.06
C ARG A 271 8.78 -20.27 2.41
N TYR A 272 8.30 -20.33 3.65
CA TYR A 272 7.05 -19.66 4.00
C TYR A 272 7.31 -18.47 4.91
N MET A 273 6.86 -17.29 4.49
CA MET A 273 6.91 -16.09 5.34
C MET A 273 5.54 -15.86 5.98
N ASN A 274 5.55 -15.74 7.30
CA ASN A 274 4.41 -15.37 8.12
C ASN A 274 4.52 -13.87 8.43
N TYR A 275 3.44 -13.13 8.23
CA TYR A 275 3.25 -11.73 8.60
C TYR A 275 2.01 -11.62 9.48
N GLU A 276 2.00 -12.31 10.63
CA GLU A 276 1.05 -12.26 11.79
C GLU A 276 -0.47 -12.27 11.58
N ASN A 277 -0.98 -11.62 10.55
CA ASN A 277 -2.33 -11.69 10.03
C ASN A 277 -2.39 -12.22 8.58
N LEU A 278 -1.24 -12.53 7.96
CA LEU A 278 -1.12 -13.12 6.62
C LEU A 278 -0.01 -14.19 6.62
N PHE A 279 -0.36 -15.45 6.37
CA PHE A 279 0.62 -16.45 6.02
C PHE A 279 0.75 -16.48 4.49
N PHE A 280 1.90 -16.10 3.95
CA PHE A 280 2.15 -16.29 2.52
C PHE A 280 2.70 -17.70 2.32
N LEU A 281 1.81 -18.69 2.17
CA LEU A 281 2.04 -19.68 1.12
C LEU A 281 1.65 -18.98 -0.17
N ILE A 282 2.58 -18.85 -1.10
CA ILE A 282 2.26 -18.35 -2.42
C ILE A 282 1.54 -19.48 -3.16
N VAL A 283 0.24 -19.61 -2.94
CA VAL A 283 -0.60 -20.62 -3.61
C VAL A 283 -1.26 -19.96 -4.81
N ARG A 284 -0.88 -20.38 -6.02
CA ARG A 284 -1.62 -20.27 -7.30
C ARG A 284 -1.96 -18.87 -7.83
N GLU A 285 -1.39 -18.54 -9.00
CA GLU A 285 -2.21 -18.00 -10.09
C GLU A 285 -2.47 -19.07 -11.16
N LEU A 286 -3.67 -19.00 -11.73
CA LEU A 286 -4.25 -19.88 -12.73
C LEU A 286 -3.73 -19.48 -14.12
N ASP A 287 -3.45 -20.48 -14.96
CA ASP A 287 -3.52 -20.39 -16.42
C ASP A 287 -4.86 -19.76 -16.80
N TYR A 288 -4.83 -18.56 -17.36
CA TYR A 288 -5.73 -17.98 -18.36
C TYR A 288 -5.24 -16.55 -18.60
N ASP A 289 -5.07 -16.16 -19.87
CA ASP A 289 -4.62 -14.83 -20.35
C ASP A 289 -5.19 -13.64 -19.53
N PHE A 290 -4.50 -13.27 -18.46
CA PHE A 290 -4.66 -12.00 -17.78
C PHE A 290 -3.29 -11.55 -17.30
N GLU A 291 -2.51 -11.04 -18.26
CA GLU A 291 -1.45 -10.08 -17.96
C GLU A 291 -2.05 -8.94 -17.12
N SER A 292 -1.34 -8.53 -16.07
CA SER A 292 -1.69 -7.48 -15.09
C SER A 292 -2.50 -7.91 -13.86
N ASN A 293 -2.00 -7.47 -12.68
CA ASN A 293 -2.70 -7.31 -11.38
C ASN A 293 -2.14 -8.04 -10.14
N GLY A 294 -0.88 -8.49 -10.15
CA GLY A 294 -0.17 -8.89 -8.94
C GLY A 294 0.66 -7.74 -8.33
N ILE A 295 0.12 -7.01 -7.35
CA ILE A 295 0.94 -6.23 -6.41
C ILE A 295 1.28 -7.15 -5.23
N LEU A 296 2.54 -7.57 -5.14
CA LEU A 296 3.03 -8.21 -3.92
C LEU A 296 3.25 -7.11 -2.87
N ASN A 297 2.40 -7.10 -1.85
CA ASN A 297 2.49 -6.17 -0.73
C ASN A 297 3.75 -6.47 0.10
N PHE A 298 4.74 -5.59 0.02
CA PHE A 298 5.74 -5.36 1.06
C PHE A 298 5.55 -3.92 1.61
N ALA A 299 4.31 -3.49 1.79
CA ALA A 299 4.05 -2.38 2.70
C ALA A 299 4.14 -2.95 4.12
N VAL A 300 4.87 -2.27 5.00
CA VAL A 300 4.97 -2.61 6.42
C VAL A 300 3.56 -2.77 6.96
N VAL A 301 3.10 -4.01 7.14
CA VAL A 301 1.73 -4.29 7.61
C VAL A 301 1.58 -3.67 9.00
N PRO A 302 0.79 -2.58 9.14
CA PRO A 302 0.63 -1.96 10.43
C PRO A 302 -0.31 -2.82 11.27
N TRP A 303 0.15 -3.06 12.50
CA TRP A 303 -0.62 -2.88 13.73
C TRP A 303 -2.16 -2.86 13.55
N LEU A 304 -2.82 -3.99 13.78
CA LEU A 304 -3.55 -4.33 15.01
C LEU A 304 -3.97 -5.81 14.88
N SER A 305 -4.69 -6.27 15.89
CA SER A 305 -5.03 -7.66 16.13
C SER A 305 -6.55 -7.81 16.15
N ARG A 306 -7.13 -8.31 15.04
CA ARG A 306 -8.50 -8.84 14.93
C ARG A 306 -8.71 -9.48 13.54
N TYR A 307 -8.84 -10.80 13.50
CA TYR A 307 -9.17 -11.56 12.29
C TYR A 307 -10.46 -11.05 11.60
N LYS A 308 -10.49 -11.20 10.27
CA LYS A 308 -11.41 -10.60 9.27
C LYS A 308 -11.15 -9.15 8.85
N ILE A 309 -10.39 -8.35 9.61
CA ILE A 309 -10.32 -6.89 9.38
C ILE A 309 -9.07 -6.42 8.59
N TYR A 310 -7.97 -7.18 8.57
CA TYR A 310 -6.70 -6.78 7.90
C TYR A 310 -6.74 -6.84 6.39
N ILE A 311 -7.51 -7.78 5.85
CA ILE A 311 -7.82 -7.82 4.42
C ILE A 311 -8.66 -6.60 4.05
N GLU A 312 -9.19 -5.81 5.00
CA GLU A 312 -10.02 -4.64 4.70
C GLU A 312 -9.37 -3.29 5.03
N GLY A 313 -8.09 -3.28 5.47
CA GLY A 313 -7.49 -2.12 6.14
C GLY A 313 -6.26 -1.48 5.49
N ALA A 314 -5.71 -2.02 4.41
CA ALA A 314 -4.70 -1.33 3.61
C ALA A 314 -5.28 -1.13 2.20
N THR A 315 -4.89 -0.07 1.50
CA THR A 315 -5.42 0.31 0.18
C THR A 315 -5.61 -0.89 -0.77
N TRP A 316 -4.68 -1.85 -0.74
CA TRP A 316 -4.66 -3.02 -1.62
C TRP A 316 -5.17 -4.31 -0.98
N SER A 317 -5.29 -4.39 0.34
CA SER A 317 -5.53 -5.67 1.01
C SER A 317 -6.93 -6.23 0.70
N ARG A 318 -7.90 -5.36 0.38
CA ARG A 318 -9.29 -5.75 0.05
C ARG A 318 -9.41 -6.59 -1.19
N SER A 319 -8.43 -6.54 -2.07
CA SER A 319 -8.42 -7.35 -3.30
C SER A 319 -7.61 -8.63 -3.17
N LEU A 320 -6.98 -8.88 -2.01
CA LEU A 320 -6.35 -10.16 -1.74
C LEU A 320 -7.41 -11.25 -1.55
N VAL A 321 -7.20 -12.34 -2.28
CA VAL A 321 -8.05 -13.55 -2.30
C VAL A 321 -7.32 -14.70 -1.60
N PRO A 322 -7.94 -15.36 -0.60
CA PRO A 322 -7.38 -16.55 0.05
C PRO A 322 -7.08 -17.65 -0.97
N MET A 323 -6.07 -18.48 -0.72
CA MET A 323 -5.62 -19.59 -1.58
C MET A 323 -5.15 -19.20 -2.99
N ARG A 324 -5.18 -17.90 -3.33
CA ARG A 324 -4.57 -17.30 -4.53
C ARG A 324 -3.38 -16.41 -4.17
N HIS A 325 -3.50 -15.64 -3.09
CA HIS A 325 -2.46 -14.69 -2.68
C HIS A 325 -1.85 -15.02 -1.32
N PHE A 326 -2.60 -15.70 -0.46
CA PHE A 326 -2.16 -16.06 0.90
C PHE A 326 -2.94 -17.27 1.41
N TRP A 327 -2.41 -17.94 2.43
CA TRP A 327 -3.08 -19.02 3.14
C TRP A 327 -3.92 -18.47 4.31
N PRO A 328 -5.20 -18.81 4.42
CA PRO A 328 -6.02 -18.38 5.54
C PRO A 328 -5.58 -19.08 6.82
N VAL A 329 -5.40 -18.30 7.88
CA VAL A 329 -5.10 -18.80 9.24
C VAL A 329 -6.28 -18.39 10.14
N HIS A 330 -6.48 -19.03 11.29
CA HIS A 330 -7.46 -18.56 12.28
C HIS A 330 -6.78 -17.94 13.49
N ARG A 331 -7.41 -16.89 14.04
CA ARG A 331 -6.92 -16.20 15.24
C ARG A 331 -6.64 -17.11 16.42
N LYS A 332 -7.58 -18.02 16.68
CA LYS A 332 -7.58 -18.84 17.89
C LYS A 332 -6.69 -20.06 17.76
N ASN A 333 -6.50 -20.57 16.54
CA ASN A 333 -5.78 -21.81 16.25
C ASN A 333 -4.50 -21.59 15.43
N LYS A 334 -3.98 -20.36 15.38
CA LYS A 334 -2.90 -19.94 14.47
C LYS A 334 -1.73 -20.92 14.38
N CYS A 335 -1.16 -21.42 15.49
CA CYS A 335 -0.01 -22.31 15.44
C CYS A 335 -0.34 -23.65 14.76
N ARG A 336 -1.55 -24.14 15.01
CA ARG A 336 -2.08 -25.40 14.48
C ARG A 336 -2.33 -25.28 12.97
N ASP A 337 -2.91 -24.17 12.56
CA ASP A 337 -3.20 -23.86 11.16
C ASP A 337 -1.89 -23.62 10.39
N LEU A 338 -0.96 -22.88 10.98
CA LEU A 338 0.38 -22.64 10.41
C LEU A 338 1.15 -23.94 10.18
N LYS A 339 1.12 -24.88 11.13
CA LYS A 339 1.73 -26.19 10.94
C LYS A 339 1.12 -26.94 9.78
N PHE A 340 -0.21 -27.00 9.72
CA PHE A 340 -0.88 -27.67 8.61
C PHE A 340 -0.49 -27.03 7.27
N ALA A 341 -0.49 -25.70 7.21
CA ALA A 341 -0.12 -24.94 6.04
C ALA A 341 1.31 -25.27 5.57
N VAL A 342 2.28 -25.29 6.49
CA VAL A 342 3.68 -25.63 6.20
C VAL A 342 3.81 -27.07 5.71
N ASP A 343 3.20 -28.03 6.40
CA ASP A 343 3.26 -29.44 6.02
C ASP A 343 2.63 -29.65 4.63
N TRP A 344 1.44 -29.06 4.40
CA TRP A 344 0.77 -29.12 3.11
C TRP A 344 1.62 -28.51 2.00
N GLY A 345 2.22 -27.34 2.23
CA GLY A 345 3.07 -26.68 1.23
C GLY A 345 4.34 -27.46 0.89
N ASN A 346 4.91 -28.16 1.88
CA ASN A 346 6.09 -28.99 1.68
C ASN A 346 5.73 -30.29 0.92
N ASP A 347 4.54 -30.82 1.13
CA ASP A 347 4.02 -31.98 0.38
C ASP A 347 3.55 -31.59 -1.04
N HIS A 348 3.22 -30.31 -1.27
CA HIS A 348 2.72 -29.76 -2.54
C HIS A 348 3.67 -28.68 -3.08
N THR A 349 4.93 -29.05 -3.30
CA THR A 349 6.00 -28.09 -3.65
C THR A 349 5.72 -27.31 -4.93
N ARG A 350 5.03 -27.88 -5.92
CA ARG A 350 4.67 -27.18 -7.17
C ARG A 350 3.65 -26.06 -6.92
N GLU A 351 2.68 -26.30 -6.05
CA GLU A 351 1.69 -25.34 -5.62
C GLU A 351 2.31 -24.30 -4.67
N GLY A 352 3.23 -24.73 -3.80
CA GLY A 352 3.93 -23.87 -2.85
C GLY A 352 5.02 -22.99 -3.48
N LYS A 353 5.64 -23.40 -4.60
CA LYS A 353 6.71 -22.69 -5.32
C LYS A 353 6.19 -21.59 -6.25
N ARG A 354 4.88 -21.37 -6.38
CA ARG A 354 4.39 -20.41 -7.38
C ARG A 354 4.81 -19.00 -7.00
N GLU A 355 5.71 -18.40 -7.76
CA GLU A 355 6.24 -17.08 -7.43
C GLU A 355 5.25 -15.98 -7.82
N ALA A 356 5.00 -15.04 -6.90
CA ALA A 356 4.30 -13.82 -7.26
C ALA A 356 5.16 -13.03 -8.24
N ASN A 357 4.66 -12.82 -9.46
CA ASN A 357 5.28 -11.94 -10.44
C ASN A 357 5.19 -10.49 -9.94
N ILE A 358 6.28 -9.97 -9.38
CA ILE A 358 6.31 -8.57 -8.94
C ILE A 358 6.56 -7.67 -10.15
N SER A 359 5.46 -7.20 -10.75
CA SER A 359 5.50 -6.32 -11.91
C SER A 359 6.21 -5.00 -11.59
N LYS A 360 7.10 -4.56 -12.48
CA LYS A 360 7.78 -3.26 -12.43
C LYS A 360 6.80 -2.07 -12.53
N ARG A 361 5.56 -2.30 -12.98
CA ARG A 361 4.52 -1.29 -13.23
C ARG A 361 3.81 -0.78 -11.94
N CYS A 362 4.25 -1.23 -10.77
CA CYS A 362 3.56 -1.06 -9.49
C CYS A 362 3.60 0.36 -8.88
N TRP A 363 4.66 1.15 -9.10
CA TRP A 363 4.82 2.43 -8.39
C TRP A 363 3.90 3.53 -8.95
N ARG A 364 3.68 3.57 -10.27
CA ARG A 364 2.78 4.55 -10.90
C ARG A 364 1.36 4.41 -10.38
N TYR A 365 0.90 3.18 -10.14
CA TYR A 365 -0.43 2.94 -9.57
C TYR A 365 -0.59 3.47 -8.14
N VAL A 366 0.49 3.70 -7.39
CA VAL A 366 0.39 4.39 -6.09
C VAL A 366 -0.04 5.84 -6.32
N TYR A 367 0.61 6.54 -7.23
CA TYR A 367 0.24 7.91 -7.57
C TYR A 367 -1.10 8.01 -8.31
N ASP A 368 -1.42 7.08 -9.20
CA ASP A 368 -2.75 7.04 -9.84
C ASP A 368 -3.84 6.82 -8.79
N TYR A 369 -3.59 5.96 -7.77
CA TYR A 369 -4.54 5.75 -6.69
C TYR A 369 -4.72 7.01 -5.86
N MET A 370 -3.62 7.67 -5.47
CA MET A 370 -3.67 8.95 -4.75
C MET A 370 -4.43 9.99 -5.58
N PHE A 371 -4.12 10.13 -6.86
CA PHE A 371 -4.80 11.04 -7.78
C PHE A 371 -6.31 10.80 -7.79
N HIS A 372 -6.74 9.55 -8.01
CA HIS A 372 -8.16 9.22 -8.10
C HIS A 372 -8.89 9.38 -6.77
N MET A 373 -8.27 8.99 -5.65
CA MET A 373 -8.84 9.21 -4.31
C MET A 373 -9.07 10.70 -4.05
N LEU A 374 -8.06 11.54 -4.31
CA LEU A 374 -8.15 12.98 -4.10
C LEU A 374 -9.13 13.64 -5.09
N ASN A 375 -9.15 13.21 -6.35
CA ASN A 375 -10.05 13.74 -7.36
C ASN A 375 -11.52 13.37 -7.11
N GLU A 376 -11.81 12.17 -6.63
CA GLU A 376 -13.18 11.80 -6.22
C GLU A 376 -13.58 12.48 -4.91
N TYR A 377 -12.62 12.69 -3.99
CA TYR A 377 -12.85 13.44 -2.76
C TYR A 377 -13.19 14.91 -3.03
N SER A 378 -12.48 15.59 -3.94
CA SER A 378 -12.71 17.01 -4.24
C SER A 378 -14.14 17.29 -4.71
N LYS A 379 -14.74 16.36 -5.48
CA LYS A 379 -16.13 16.44 -5.95
C LYS A 379 -17.16 16.44 -4.82
N LEU A 380 -16.78 15.98 -3.63
CA LEU A 380 -17.63 15.93 -2.45
C LEU A 380 -17.58 17.24 -1.64
N LEU A 381 -16.55 18.07 -1.82
CA LEU A 381 -16.42 19.34 -1.13
C LEU A 381 -17.56 20.30 -1.56
N LYS A 382 -18.26 20.86 -0.57
CA LYS A 382 -19.34 21.86 -0.76
C LYS A 382 -18.87 23.28 -0.49
N PHE A 383 -17.56 23.48 -0.48
CA PHE A 383 -16.89 24.75 -0.24
C PHE A 383 -15.62 24.79 -1.08
N LYS A 384 -15.12 26.00 -1.35
CA LYS A 384 -13.80 26.20 -1.94
C LYS A 384 -12.75 26.13 -0.82
N PRO A 385 -11.74 25.24 -0.91
CA PRO A 385 -10.64 25.21 0.05
C PRO A 385 -9.95 26.57 0.18
N THR A 386 -9.61 26.94 1.40
CA THR A 386 -8.89 28.17 1.73
C THR A 386 -7.67 27.85 2.57
N ILE A 387 -6.61 28.65 2.43
CA ILE A 387 -5.36 28.45 3.16
C ILE A 387 -5.58 28.83 4.63
N PRO A 388 -5.40 27.91 5.60
CA PRO A 388 -5.53 28.23 7.01
C PRO A 388 -4.48 29.25 7.45
N PRO A 389 -4.79 30.17 8.39
CA PRO A 389 -3.87 31.26 8.77
C PRO A 389 -2.49 30.83 9.27
N LYS A 390 -2.37 29.61 9.81
CA LYS A 390 -1.12 29.05 10.34
C LYS A 390 -0.47 28.04 9.40
N ALA A 391 -1.07 27.76 8.24
CA ALA A 391 -0.51 26.83 7.27
C ALA A 391 0.70 27.46 6.57
N GLN A 392 1.74 26.67 6.36
CA GLN A 392 2.96 27.08 5.65
C GLN A 392 2.99 26.43 4.27
N ARG A 393 3.37 27.19 3.23
CA ARG A 393 3.61 26.64 1.89
C ARG A 393 4.74 25.60 1.98
N VAL A 394 4.53 24.43 1.39
CA VAL A 394 5.51 23.34 1.34
C VAL A 394 5.74 22.90 -0.10
N CYS A 395 6.98 22.58 -0.42
CA CYS A 395 7.44 22.06 -1.70
C CYS A 395 8.58 21.06 -1.47
N ALA A 396 9.09 20.47 -2.55
CA ALA A 396 10.14 19.46 -2.49
C ALA A 396 11.41 20.01 -1.79
N GLU A 397 11.77 21.26 -2.04
CA GLU A 397 12.92 21.94 -1.43
C GLU A 397 12.78 22.07 0.08
N THR A 398 11.67 22.67 0.53
CA THR A 398 11.42 22.88 1.96
C THR A 398 11.34 21.56 2.72
N ALA A 399 10.86 20.49 2.07
CA ALA A 399 10.77 19.17 2.65
C ALA A 399 12.13 18.45 2.73
N ALA A 400 12.95 18.51 1.67
CA ALA A 400 14.14 17.65 1.55
C ALA A 400 15.47 18.37 1.78
N CYS A 401 15.62 19.65 1.44
CA CYS A 401 16.94 20.31 1.45
C CYS A 401 17.53 20.48 2.85
N SER A 402 16.68 20.65 3.87
CA SER A 402 17.09 20.75 5.27
C SER A 402 17.43 19.40 5.91
N LYS A 403 17.03 18.29 5.29
CA LYS A 403 17.25 16.93 5.79
C LYS A 403 18.70 16.49 5.57
N LYS A 404 19.15 15.53 6.39
CA LYS A 404 20.51 14.98 6.33
C LYS A 404 20.47 13.46 6.43
N GLY A 405 21.51 12.79 5.94
CA GLY A 405 21.63 11.33 5.97
C GLY A 405 20.45 10.63 5.30
N LEU A 406 20.00 9.53 5.90
CA LEU A 406 18.97 8.65 5.32
C LEU A 406 17.67 9.36 4.98
N TRP A 407 17.24 10.34 5.76
CA TRP A 407 16.02 11.11 5.46
C TRP A 407 16.13 11.82 4.11
N LYS A 408 17.26 12.50 3.86
CA LYS A 408 17.50 13.17 2.56
C LYS A 408 17.70 12.15 1.45
N ASP A 409 18.45 11.09 1.71
CA ASP A 409 18.71 10.05 0.71
C ASP A 409 17.41 9.40 0.24
N PHE A 410 16.49 9.07 1.14
CA PHE A 410 15.22 8.44 0.81
C PHE A 410 14.28 9.38 0.05
N MET A 411 14.23 10.66 0.43
CA MET A 411 13.48 11.67 -0.33
C MET A 411 14.03 11.79 -1.75
N VAL A 412 15.35 11.97 -1.92
CA VAL A 412 15.98 12.06 -3.25
C VAL A 412 15.78 10.79 -4.08
N GLN A 413 15.90 9.61 -3.47
CA GLN A 413 15.71 8.31 -4.14
C GLN A 413 14.27 8.08 -4.61
N SER A 414 13.29 8.67 -3.94
CA SER A 414 11.85 8.53 -4.25
C SER A 414 11.26 9.76 -4.95
N MET A 415 12.12 10.68 -5.41
CA MET A 415 11.70 11.92 -6.04
C MET A 415 11.20 11.68 -7.46
N VAL A 416 10.06 12.27 -7.79
CA VAL A 416 9.58 12.42 -9.17
C VAL A 416 10.38 13.53 -9.84
N LYS A 417 11.18 13.14 -10.85
CA LYS A 417 12.10 14.06 -11.53
C LYS A 417 11.46 14.88 -12.63
N SER A 418 10.42 14.37 -13.28
CA SER A 418 9.74 15.00 -14.39
C SER A 418 8.23 14.72 -14.31
N PRO A 419 7.39 15.61 -14.88
CA PRO A 419 5.98 15.30 -15.11
C PRO A 419 5.80 14.03 -15.92
N SER A 420 4.67 13.36 -15.74
CA SER A 420 4.34 12.16 -16.50
C SER A 420 3.81 12.51 -17.90
N ASP A 421 4.43 11.97 -18.95
CA ASP A 421 3.93 12.04 -20.33
C ASP A 421 2.67 11.21 -20.56
N LYS A 422 2.23 10.45 -19.53
CA LYS A 422 1.02 9.63 -19.52
C LYS A 422 0.02 10.18 -18.53
N LEU A 423 -1.24 10.22 -18.93
CA LEU A 423 -2.36 10.46 -18.02
C LEU A 423 -2.46 9.38 -16.93
N PRO A 424 -3.06 9.69 -15.76
CA PRO A 424 -3.47 8.66 -14.81
C PRO A 424 -4.37 7.62 -15.50
N CYS A 425 -4.26 6.34 -15.10
CA CYS A 425 -5.14 5.29 -15.63
C CYS A 425 -6.64 5.65 -15.48
N THR A 426 -7.51 5.01 -16.23
CA THR A 426 -8.96 5.27 -16.16
C THR A 426 -9.57 4.57 -14.94
N LEU A 427 -10.18 5.34 -14.03
CA LEU A 427 -10.81 4.82 -12.82
C LEU A 427 -12.03 3.95 -13.16
N PRO A 428 -12.06 2.66 -12.76
CA PRO A 428 -13.24 1.83 -12.94
C PRO A 428 -14.46 2.31 -12.12
N PRO A 429 -15.69 2.00 -12.57
CA PRO A 429 -16.91 2.36 -11.86
C PRO A 429 -17.02 1.63 -10.51
N PRO A 430 -17.83 2.14 -9.56
CA PRO A 430 -18.06 1.50 -8.27
C PRO A 430 -18.58 0.07 -8.44
N TYR A 431 -18.23 -0.81 -7.51
CA TYR A 431 -18.88 -2.12 -7.43
C TYR A 431 -20.37 -1.95 -7.09
N GLU A 432 -21.22 -2.71 -7.77
CA GLU A 432 -22.59 -2.90 -7.30
C GLU A 432 -22.58 -3.58 -5.92
N PRO A 433 -23.50 -3.23 -5.00
CA PRO A 433 -23.53 -3.84 -3.66
C PRO A 433 -23.57 -5.37 -3.69
N GLN A 434 -24.25 -5.95 -4.66
CA GLN A 434 -24.34 -7.40 -4.87
C GLN A 434 -22.98 -8.01 -5.23
N VAL A 435 -22.17 -7.32 -6.05
CA VAL A 435 -20.83 -7.77 -6.45
C VAL A 435 -19.88 -7.74 -5.27
N ILE A 436 -19.96 -6.72 -4.40
CA ILE A 436 -19.19 -6.67 -3.15
C ILE A 436 -19.54 -7.88 -2.28
N GLN A 437 -20.84 -8.13 -2.07
CA GLN A 437 -21.29 -9.26 -1.25
C GLN A 437 -20.86 -10.60 -1.86
N ALA A 438 -21.03 -10.78 -3.17
CA ALA A 438 -20.60 -11.98 -3.88
C ALA A 438 -19.08 -12.20 -3.78
N SER A 439 -18.26 -11.13 -3.82
CA SER A 439 -16.82 -11.22 -3.62
C SER A 439 -16.47 -11.70 -2.20
N LEU A 440 -17.16 -11.15 -1.17
CA LEU A 440 -16.99 -11.57 0.22
C LEU A 440 -17.41 -13.03 0.42
N ASP A 441 -18.55 -13.43 -0.14
CA ASP A 441 -19.07 -14.79 -0.07
C ASP A 441 -18.16 -15.77 -0.79
N ALA A 442 -17.60 -15.38 -1.94
CA ALA A 442 -16.61 -16.16 -2.68
C ALA A 442 -15.33 -16.39 -1.86
N LYS A 443 -14.81 -15.36 -1.19
CA LYS A 443 -13.66 -15.50 -0.28
C LYS A 443 -13.95 -16.46 0.88
N GLU A 444 -15.15 -16.39 1.46
CA GLU A 444 -15.58 -17.33 2.51
C GLU A 444 -15.68 -18.76 1.96
N LYS A 445 -16.29 -18.93 0.78
CA LYS A 445 -16.43 -20.23 0.12
C LYS A 445 -15.08 -20.87 -0.21
N ILE A 446 -14.07 -20.08 -0.60
CA ILE A 446 -12.70 -20.57 -0.85
C ILE A 446 -12.00 -21.00 0.45
N THR A 447 -12.36 -20.38 1.58
CA THR A 447 -11.73 -20.66 2.88
C THR A 447 -12.29 -21.95 3.52
N LYS A 448 -13.58 -22.25 3.35
CA LYS A 448 -14.25 -23.42 3.95
C LYS A 448 -13.59 -24.79 3.68
N PRO A 449 -13.13 -25.11 2.46
CA PRO A 449 -12.39 -26.35 2.22
C PRO A 449 -11.11 -26.48 3.03
N VAL A 450 -10.40 -25.37 3.27
CA VAL A 450 -9.15 -25.36 4.06
C VAL A 450 -9.43 -25.78 5.50
N GLU A 451 -10.51 -25.26 6.10
CA GLU A 451 -10.97 -25.66 7.44
C GLU A 451 -11.28 -27.17 7.54
N THR A 452 -11.82 -27.73 6.47
CA THR A 452 -12.13 -29.16 6.37
C THR A 452 -10.84 -29.99 6.29
N TRP A 453 -9.90 -29.59 5.43
CA TRP A 453 -8.60 -30.26 5.29
C TRP A 453 -7.77 -30.20 6.58
N GLU A 454 -7.77 -29.05 7.25
CA GLU A 454 -7.16 -28.90 8.58
C GLU A 454 -7.75 -29.91 9.56
N THR A 455 -9.08 -29.97 9.65
CA THR A 455 -9.76 -30.89 10.56
C THR A 455 -9.41 -32.35 10.28
N GLU A 456 -9.39 -32.76 9.03
CA GLU A 456 -9.01 -34.12 8.62
C GLU A 456 -7.55 -34.45 8.91
N TYR A 457 -6.63 -33.54 8.59
CA TYR A 457 -5.21 -33.69 8.85
C TYR A 457 -4.95 -33.97 10.34
N TRP A 458 -5.60 -33.21 11.23
CA TRP A 458 -5.45 -33.39 12.67
C TRP A 458 -6.12 -34.66 13.21
N LYS A 459 -7.26 -35.07 12.65
CA LYS A 459 -7.86 -36.39 12.96
C LYS A 459 -6.90 -37.53 12.61
N LYS A 460 -6.31 -37.48 11.41
CA LYS A 460 -5.34 -38.49 10.95
C LYS A 460 -4.09 -38.54 11.85
N LEU A 461 -3.56 -37.39 12.26
CA LEU A 461 -2.41 -37.34 13.15
C LEU A 461 -2.70 -37.90 14.54
N ASN A 462 -3.87 -37.60 15.11
CA ASN A 462 -4.25 -38.13 16.42
C ASN A 462 -4.45 -39.65 16.39
N ASN A 463 -5.04 -40.17 15.31
CA ASN A 463 -5.22 -41.61 15.12
C ASN A 463 -3.90 -42.37 14.89
N ARG A 464 -2.83 -41.70 14.45
CA ARG A 464 -1.48 -42.28 14.32
C ARG A 464 -0.68 -42.27 15.63
N LYS A 465 -1.14 -41.52 16.64
CA LYS A 465 -0.51 -41.40 17.97
C LYS A 465 -1.18 -42.30 19.02
N GLN A 466 -2.35 -42.84 18.71
CA GLN A 466 -2.98 -43.97 19.40
C GLN A 466 -2.46 -45.26 18.78
#